data_AF-A0A1G2Y1H2-F1
#
_entry.id   AF-A0A1G2Y1H2-F1
#
_cell.length_a   1.000
_cell.length_b   1.000
_cell.length_c   1.000
_cell.angle_alpha   90.00
_cell.angle_beta   90.00
_cell.angle_gamma   90.00
#
_symmetry.space_group_name_H-M   'P 1'
#
loop_
_entity.id
_entity.type
_entity.pdbx_description
1 polymer ?
#
loop_
_entity_poly.entity_id
_entity_poly.type
_entity_poly.pdbx_seq_one_letter_code
_entity_poly.pdbx_strand_id
1 'polypeptide(L)'
;MNKNIMLKLVVAGLLLINSMIACPPPPPYEPVFAVLNVTPNPAIAGRPVLLNSSSSFPAERITRFEWDFDGDGLYDYAEGGVVHPDGTLDGRTWHTFEETGTYIVKLRVTNSSYVGWSDTAEVEVVVSEDSDNDGRPNGWVGTLQEYLRGTGPNPAIIIAHGGLTPIQDAINVSIAGDTILVPLGTYNENIIFSKADRMLQSIDPDNWEITAKTIIKANNIDNPTVYIGSGANSILFSKD
;
A
#
# COMPACT_ATOMS: atom_id res chain seq x y z
N MET A 1 -69.99 -9.10 82.97
CA MET A 1 -68.92 -8.31 83.64
C MET A 1 -67.90 -7.93 82.57
N ASN A 2 -67.70 -6.62 82.33
CA ASN A 2 -66.56 -5.95 81.66
C ASN A 2 -65.92 -6.55 80.39
N LYS A 3 -65.52 -5.83 79.35
CA LYS A 3 -65.51 -4.40 78.97
C LYS A 3 -64.87 -4.35 77.56
N ASN A 4 -65.27 -3.35 76.78
CA ASN A 4 -64.45 -2.61 75.79
C ASN A 4 -63.98 -3.33 74.51
N ILE A 5 -64.58 -3.02 73.35
CA ILE A 5 -64.22 -1.92 72.42
C ILE A 5 -62.92 -2.22 71.64
N MET A 6 -63.04 -2.46 70.33
CA MET A 6 -62.49 -1.55 69.29
C MET A 6 -62.76 -2.14 67.89
N LEU A 7 -63.54 -1.38 67.12
CA LEU A 7 -63.67 -1.50 65.68
C LEU A 7 -62.40 -0.93 65.04
N LYS A 8 -61.69 -1.73 64.23
CA LYS A 8 -60.88 -1.20 63.12
C LYS A 8 -60.98 -2.13 61.91
N LEU A 9 -61.76 -1.68 60.95
CA LEU A 9 -61.75 -2.12 59.57
C LEU A 9 -60.45 -1.63 58.92
N VAL A 10 -59.61 -2.54 58.43
CA VAL A 10 -58.70 -2.25 57.30
C VAL A 10 -58.67 -3.50 56.42
N VAL A 11 -59.19 -3.33 55.21
CA VAL A 11 -59.07 -4.28 54.10
C VAL A 11 -57.75 -4.03 53.38
N ALA A 12 -57.27 -5.08 52.72
CA ALA A 12 -56.33 -5.11 51.58
C ALA A 12 -54.87 -5.45 51.90
N GLY A 13 -54.40 -6.51 51.24
CA GLY A 13 -52.99 -6.73 50.99
C GLY A 13 -52.49 -8.13 51.36
N LEU A 14 -52.94 -9.16 50.65
CA LEU A 14 -52.15 -10.38 50.51
C LEU A 14 -50.88 -9.98 49.74
N LEU A 15 -49.77 -9.72 50.43
CA LEU A 15 -48.48 -9.46 49.80
C LEU A 15 -47.96 -10.82 49.29
N LEU A 16 -48.40 -11.22 48.11
CA LEU A 16 -47.68 -12.20 47.30
C LEU A 16 -46.32 -11.55 46.99
N ILE A 17 -45.29 -11.93 47.74
CA ILE A 17 -43.91 -11.72 47.30
C ILE A 17 -43.71 -12.60 46.06
N ASN A 18 -44.02 -12.07 44.89
CA ASN A 18 -43.47 -12.61 43.66
C ASN A 18 -41.95 -12.54 43.83
N SER A 19 -41.34 -13.69 44.11
CA SER A 19 -39.91 -13.91 43.90
C SER A 19 -39.68 -13.73 42.40
N MET A 20 -39.46 -12.50 41.98
CA MET A 20 -38.81 -12.24 40.72
C MET A 20 -37.34 -12.59 40.93
N ILE A 21 -37.02 -13.89 40.88
CA ILE A 21 -35.72 -14.30 40.39
C ILE A 21 -35.77 -13.90 38.92
N ALA A 22 -35.51 -12.62 38.64
CA ALA A 22 -35.08 -12.24 37.32
C ALA A 22 -33.84 -13.09 37.06
N CYS A 23 -33.89 -13.92 36.02
CA CYS A 23 -32.66 -14.41 35.43
C CYS A 23 -31.79 -13.16 35.20
N PRO A 24 -30.56 -13.08 35.76
CA PRO A 24 -29.69 -11.96 35.42
C PRO A 24 -29.66 -11.90 33.88
N PRO A 25 -29.81 -10.71 33.26
CA PRO A 25 -29.72 -10.63 31.81
C PRO A 25 -28.44 -11.37 31.40
N PRO A 26 -28.49 -12.28 30.41
CA PRO A 26 -27.26 -12.93 29.95
C PRO A 26 -26.25 -11.80 29.68
N PRO A 27 -25.02 -11.88 30.22
CA PRO A 27 -24.04 -10.85 29.92
C PRO A 27 -23.95 -10.76 28.39
N PRO A 28 -23.95 -9.56 27.79
CA PRO A 28 -23.93 -9.44 26.34
C PRO A 28 -22.59 -9.94 25.82
N TYR A 29 -22.51 -11.25 25.57
CA TYR A 29 -21.43 -11.91 24.86
C TYR A 29 -21.50 -11.42 23.40
N GLU A 30 -20.92 -10.27 23.15
CA GLU A 30 -20.85 -9.68 21.81
C GLU A 30 -19.56 -10.14 21.13
N PRO A 31 -19.63 -10.51 19.84
CA PRO A 31 -18.47 -10.90 19.07
C PRO A 31 -17.48 -9.73 18.96
N VAL A 32 -16.21 -10.07 18.78
CA VAL A 32 -15.19 -9.11 18.34
C VAL A 32 -15.16 -9.11 16.81
N PHE A 33 -14.77 -7.99 16.23
CA PHE A 33 -14.59 -7.80 14.79
C PHE A 33 -13.15 -7.42 14.54
N ALA A 34 -12.45 -8.26 13.79
CA ALA A 34 -11.07 -8.03 13.39
C ALA A 34 -11.03 -7.07 12.20
N VAL A 35 -10.16 -6.06 12.28
CA VAL A 35 -9.85 -5.17 11.16
C VAL A 35 -8.34 -5.12 11.02
N LEU A 36 -7.85 -5.32 9.80
CA LEU A 36 -6.43 -5.28 9.49
C LEU A 36 -6.21 -4.40 8.26
N ASN A 37 -5.28 -3.45 8.38
CA ASN A 37 -4.79 -2.65 7.26
C ASN A 37 -3.27 -2.70 7.23
N VAL A 38 -2.67 -2.70 6.04
CA VAL A 38 -1.22 -2.68 5.84
C VAL A 38 -0.84 -1.48 5.00
N THR A 39 0.11 -0.68 5.48
CA THR A 39 0.54 0.55 4.80
C THR A 39 2.07 0.68 4.84
N PRO A 40 2.75 0.91 3.70
CA PRO A 40 2.20 0.97 2.34
C PRO A 40 1.76 -0.42 1.82
N ASN A 41 0.83 -0.43 0.86
CA ASN A 41 0.46 -1.61 0.08
C ASN A 41 0.00 -1.21 -1.34
N PRO A 42 0.61 -1.72 -2.43
CA PRO A 42 1.89 -2.41 -2.52
C PRO A 42 3.05 -1.84 -1.69
N ALA A 43 3.89 -2.75 -1.21
CA ALA A 43 5.08 -2.53 -0.39
C ALA A 43 6.35 -2.80 -1.20
N ILE A 44 7.49 -2.36 -0.67
CA ILE A 44 8.82 -2.54 -1.28
C ILE A 44 9.61 -3.53 -0.44
N ALA A 45 10.23 -4.52 -1.09
CA ALA A 45 11.08 -5.51 -0.42
C ALA A 45 12.19 -4.83 0.41
N GLY A 46 12.41 -5.32 1.63
CA GLY A 46 13.37 -4.76 2.58
C GLY A 46 12.96 -3.43 3.22
N ARG A 47 11.75 -2.91 2.96
CA ARG A 47 11.21 -1.72 3.63
C ARG A 47 10.10 -2.07 4.62
N PRO A 48 10.01 -1.37 5.76
CA PRO A 48 9.03 -1.65 6.77
C PRO A 48 7.62 -1.22 6.33
N VAL A 49 6.63 -2.07 6.62
CA VAL A 49 5.20 -1.77 6.53
C VAL A 49 4.58 -1.72 7.92
N LEU A 50 3.59 -0.86 8.10
CA LEU A 50 2.78 -0.79 9.30
C LEU A 50 1.57 -1.70 9.15
N LEU A 51 1.45 -2.70 10.02
CA LEU A 51 0.23 -3.45 10.23
C LEU A 51 -0.60 -2.74 11.30
N ASN A 52 -1.77 -2.25 10.91
CA ASN A 52 -2.64 -1.50 11.79
C ASN A 52 -3.98 -2.20 11.98
N SER A 53 -4.16 -2.72 13.18
CA SER A 53 -5.37 -3.43 13.63
C SER A 53 -6.18 -2.65 14.65
N SER A 54 -5.80 -1.39 14.93
CA SER A 54 -6.38 -0.56 15.99
C SER A 54 -7.84 -0.15 15.73
N SER A 55 -8.38 -0.46 14.54
CA SER A 55 -9.79 -0.24 14.19
C SER A 55 -10.68 -1.46 14.48
N SER A 56 -10.11 -2.54 15.02
CA SER A 56 -10.85 -3.69 15.50
C SER A 56 -11.81 -3.29 16.63
N PHE A 57 -12.98 -3.92 16.71
CA PHE A 57 -14.08 -3.46 17.55
C PHE A 57 -14.78 -4.62 18.27
N PRO A 58 -15.29 -4.43 19.51
CA PRO A 58 -15.09 -3.28 20.37
C PRO A 58 -13.73 -3.26 21.05
N ALA A 59 -13.01 -2.13 20.95
CA ALA A 59 -11.61 -2.01 21.36
C ALA A 59 -11.37 -2.34 22.84
N GLU A 60 -12.26 -1.91 23.73
CA GLU A 60 -12.15 -2.11 25.18
C GLU A 60 -12.28 -3.57 25.62
N ARG A 61 -12.70 -4.46 24.72
CA ARG A 61 -12.83 -5.89 24.98
C ARG A 61 -11.69 -6.72 24.39
N ILE A 62 -10.86 -6.12 23.55
CA ILE A 62 -9.76 -6.82 22.91
C ILE A 62 -8.67 -7.04 23.95
N THR A 63 -8.27 -8.30 24.10
CA THR A 63 -7.24 -8.71 25.05
C THR A 63 -5.99 -9.22 24.36
N ARG A 64 -6.11 -9.55 23.06
CA ARG A 64 -5.01 -10.10 22.28
C ARG A 64 -5.18 -9.84 20.78
N PHE A 65 -4.07 -9.53 20.13
CA PHE A 65 -3.87 -9.56 18.68
C PHE A 65 -2.78 -10.58 18.35
N GLU A 66 -2.99 -11.37 17.30
CA GLU A 66 -2.02 -12.36 16.81
C GLU A 66 -1.96 -12.23 15.30
N TRP A 67 -0.76 -12.01 14.76
CA TRP A 67 -0.50 -11.83 13.33
C TRP A 67 0.31 -13.00 12.80
N ASP A 68 -0.10 -13.49 11.66
CA ASP A 68 0.56 -14.46 10.79
C ASP A 68 0.95 -13.67 9.53
N PHE A 69 2.24 -13.42 9.35
CA PHE A 69 2.75 -12.52 8.32
C PHE A 69 2.90 -13.21 6.96
N ASP A 70 3.16 -14.51 6.95
CA ASP A 70 3.45 -15.27 5.72
C ASP A 70 2.32 -16.22 5.28
N GLY A 71 1.29 -16.39 6.12
CA GLY A 71 0.11 -17.20 5.85
C GLY A 71 0.34 -18.69 6.06
N ASP A 72 1.40 -19.09 6.77
CA ASP A 72 1.71 -20.50 7.03
C ASP A 72 0.79 -21.16 8.08
N GLY A 73 -0.04 -20.37 8.74
CA GLY A 73 -0.99 -20.81 9.77
C GLY A 73 -0.44 -20.78 11.20
N LEU A 74 0.80 -20.32 11.39
CA LEU A 74 1.42 -20.00 12.67
C LEU A 74 1.43 -18.47 12.87
N TYR A 75 1.28 -18.03 14.11
CA TYR A 75 1.35 -16.60 14.42
C TYR A 75 2.79 -16.20 14.74
N ASP A 76 3.36 -15.32 13.94
CA ASP A 76 4.71 -14.77 14.07
C ASP A 76 4.82 -13.72 15.18
N TYR A 77 3.75 -12.94 15.36
CA TYR A 77 3.72 -11.83 16.29
C TYR A 77 2.44 -11.82 17.09
N ALA A 78 2.53 -11.47 18.37
CA ALA A 78 1.36 -11.37 19.23
C ALA A 78 1.53 -10.29 20.29
N GLU A 79 0.44 -9.56 20.52
CA GLU A 79 0.26 -8.66 21.64
C GLU A 79 -0.88 -9.18 22.49
N GLY A 80 -0.69 -9.35 23.80
CA GLY A 80 -1.78 -9.68 24.70
C GLY A 80 -1.38 -9.95 26.14
N GLY A 81 -2.29 -9.63 27.05
CA GLY A 81 -2.08 -9.83 28.48
C GLY A 81 -0.91 -9.01 29.04
N VAL A 82 0.26 -9.65 29.20
CA VAL A 82 1.50 -9.05 29.72
C VAL A 82 2.60 -9.02 28.64
N VAL A 83 2.39 -9.65 27.49
CA VAL A 83 3.38 -9.79 26.43
C VAL A 83 3.02 -8.85 25.30
N HIS A 84 3.80 -7.78 25.16
CA HIS A 84 3.74 -6.80 24.08
C HIS A 84 5.19 -6.46 23.70
N PRO A 85 5.74 -7.04 22.63
CA PRO A 85 7.15 -6.83 22.28
C PRO A 85 7.52 -5.36 22.03
N ASP A 86 6.56 -4.56 21.55
CA ASP A 86 6.65 -3.11 21.35
C ASP A 86 6.31 -2.30 22.63
N GLY A 87 5.82 -2.96 23.68
CA GLY A 87 5.46 -2.37 24.96
C GLY A 87 4.02 -1.89 25.08
N THR A 88 3.19 -2.03 24.04
CA THR A 88 1.81 -1.53 24.02
C THR A 88 0.81 -2.57 23.51
N LEU A 89 -0.44 -2.52 24.02
CA LEU A 89 -1.57 -3.25 23.44
C LEU A 89 -2.37 -2.26 22.60
N ASP A 90 -1.84 -1.88 21.44
CA ASP A 90 -2.48 -0.90 20.55
C ASP A 90 -2.86 -1.50 19.18
N GLY A 91 -2.53 -2.77 18.95
CA GLY A 91 -2.85 -3.49 17.73
C GLY A 91 -2.02 -3.01 16.54
N ARG A 92 -0.79 -2.55 16.77
CA ARG A 92 0.08 -2.02 15.72
C ARG A 92 1.46 -2.63 15.80
N THR A 93 1.94 -3.12 14.68
CA THR A 93 3.30 -3.65 14.58
C THR A 93 3.93 -3.32 13.23
N TRP A 94 5.25 -3.23 13.21
CA TRP A 94 6.04 -3.06 12.01
C TRP A 94 6.57 -4.41 11.55
N HIS A 95 6.51 -4.67 10.26
CA HIS A 95 7.09 -5.85 9.64
C HIS A 95 7.83 -5.47 8.36
N THR A 96 8.83 -6.27 7.98
CA THR A 96 9.58 -6.11 6.73
C THR A 96 9.56 -7.43 5.98
N PHE A 97 9.03 -7.40 4.76
CA PHE A 97 9.12 -8.52 3.81
C PHE A 97 10.42 -8.39 3.02
N GLU A 98 11.31 -9.38 3.12
CA GLU A 98 12.64 -9.33 2.48
C GLU A 98 12.60 -9.74 1.00
N GLU A 99 11.64 -10.58 0.63
CA GLU A 99 11.49 -11.09 -0.74
C GLU A 99 10.27 -10.47 -1.43
N THR A 100 10.31 -10.43 -2.76
CA THR A 100 9.16 -10.02 -3.55
C THR A 100 8.15 -11.14 -3.65
N GLY A 101 6.87 -10.79 -3.76
CA GLY A 101 5.80 -11.75 -3.82
C GLY A 101 4.48 -11.19 -3.33
N THR A 102 3.49 -12.08 -3.24
CA THR A 102 2.18 -11.79 -2.67
C THR A 102 2.04 -12.58 -1.38
N TYR A 103 1.83 -11.88 -0.28
CA TYR A 103 1.67 -12.45 1.05
C TYR A 103 0.23 -12.27 1.53
N ILE A 104 -0.36 -13.32 2.09
CA ILE A 104 -1.68 -13.23 2.74
C ILE A 104 -1.45 -13.11 4.24
N VAL A 105 -1.43 -11.86 4.72
CA VAL A 105 -1.26 -11.59 6.15
C VAL A 105 -2.58 -11.82 6.85
N LYS A 106 -2.56 -12.57 7.94
CA LYS A 106 -3.75 -12.89 8.74
C LYS A 106 -3.60 -12.32 10.14
N LEU A 107 -4.72 -11.81 10.65
CA LEU A 107 -4.87 -11.34 12.02
C LEU A 107 -5.93 -12.19 12.70
N ARG A 108 -5.68 -12.57 13.94
CA ARG A 108 -6.69 -13.02 14.90
C ARG A 108 -6.79 -12.03 16.06
N VAL A 109 -8.01 -11.59 16.35
CA VAL A 109 -8.32 -10.74 17.50
C VAL A 109 -9.12 -11.56 18.51
N THR A 110 -8.72 -11.54 19.77
CA THR A 110 -9.41 -12.30 20.84
C THR A 110 -10.00 -11.39 21.92
N ASN A 111 -11.26 -11.66 22.25
CA ASN A 111 -12.00 -11.09 23.36
C ASN A 111 -12.03 -12.10 24.54
N SER A 112 -11.67 -11.60 25.72
CA SER A 112 -11.69 -12.27 27.04
C SER A 112 -10.50 -13.14 27.43
N SER A 113 -10.16 -13.05 28.72
CA SER A 113 -9.19 -13.86 29.43
C SER A 113 -9.67 -15.29 29.77
N TYR A 114 -10.88 -15.71 29.33
CA TYR A 114 -11.48 -16.97 29.80
C TYR A 114 -12.28 -17.80 28.77
N VAL A 115 -12.82 -17.26 27.66
CA VAL A 115 -13.74 -18.05 26.78
C VAL A 115 -13.55 -17.87 25.26
N GLY A 116 -12.40 -17.37 24.80
CA GLY A 116 -11.93 -17.67 23.43
C GLY A 116 -12.82 -17.20 22.26
N TRP A 117 -13.56 -16.10 22.41
CA TRP A 117 -14.22 -15.47 21.26
C TRP A 117 -13.16 -14.75 20.44
N SER A 118 -12.98 -15.19 19.21
CA SER A 118 -12.05 -14.58 18.28
C SER A 118 -12.69 -14.31 16.94
N ASP A 119 -12.17 -13.30 16.26
CA ASP A 119 -12.45 -13.05 14.85
C ASP A 119 -11.14 -12.91 14.09
N THR A 120 -11.20 -13.10 12.78
CA THR A 120 -10.03 -13.05 11.90
C THR A 120 -10.22 -12.09 10.75
N ALA A 121 -9.16 -11.38 10.40
CA ALA A 121 -9.09 -10.56 9.19
C ALA A 121 -7.86 -10.98 8.38
N GLU A 122 -7.96 -10.89 7.07
CA GLU A 122 -6.83 -11.16 6.17
C GLU A 122 -6.66 -10.00 5.20
N VAL A 123 -5.43 -9.75 4.77
CA VAL A 123 -5.12 -8.75 3.74
C VAL A 123 -4.03 -9.27 2.83
N GLU A 124 -4.23 -9.09 1.53
CA GLU A 124 -3.22 -9.36 0.53
C GLU A 124 -2.21 -8.21 0.50
N VAL A 125 -0.94 -8.52 0.74
CA VAL A 125 0.17 -7.57 0.65
C VAL A 125 0.98 -7.91 -0.59
N VAL A 126 1.01 -6.98 -1.54
CA VAL A 126 1.83 -7.11 -2.74
C VAL A 126 3.19 -6.47 -2.44
N VAL A 127 4.26 -7.25 -2.51
CA VAL A 127 5.63 -6.79 -2.28
C VAL A 127 6.39 -6.85 -3.59
N SER A 128 6.91 -5.71 -4.03
CA SER A 128 7.71 -5.62 -5.25
C SER A 128 9.10 -5.04 -4.96
N GLU A 129 9.98 -5.09 -5.96
CA GLU A 129 11.22 -4.32 -5.90
C GLU A 129 10.94 -2.82 -6.09
N ASP A 130 11.97 -2.02 -5.83
CA ASP A 130 12.10 -0.61 -6.22
C ASP A 130 13.37 -0.52 -7.09
N SER A 131 13.27 -1.01 -8.33
CA SER A 131 14.46 -1.26 -9.17
C SER A 131 15.13 0.04 -9.64
N ASP A 132 14.38 1.15 -9.70
CA ASP A 132 14.92 2.47 -10.03
C ASP A 132 15.19 3.37 -8.82
N ASN A 133 14.93 2.85 -7.62
CA ASN A 133 15.27 3.42 -6.32
C ASN A 133 14.64 4.81 -6.10
N ASP A 134 13.44 5.03 -6.65
CA ASP A 134 12.70 6.30 -6.63
C ASP A 134 11.79 6.46 -5.39
N GLY A 135 11.66 5.41 -4.59
CA GLY A 135 10.77 5.40 -3.43
C GLY A 135 9.45 4.67 -3.65
N ARG A 136 9.19 4.14 -4.84
CA ARG A 136 7.92 3.52 -5.23
C ARG A 136 8.09 2.04 -5.59
N PRO A 137 7.05 1.22 -5.36
CA PRO A 137 7.05 -0.18 -5.79
C PRO A 137 6.91 -0.29 -7.31
N ASN A 138 7.70 -1.15 -7.93
CA ASN A 138 7.57 -1.53 -9.34
C ASN A 138 6.12 -1.90 -9.71
N GLY A 139 5.66 -1.44 -10.88
CA GLY A 139 4.30 -1.69 -11.39
C GLY A 139 3.20 -0.88 -10.71
N TRP A 140 3.54 0.03 -9.79
CA TRP A 140 2.59 0.99 -9.22
C TRP A 140 2.09 1.98 -10.30
N VAL A 141 0.96 1.66 -10.93
CA VAL A 141 0.29 2.51 -11.94
C VAL A 141 -0.28 3.78 -11.31
N GLY A 142 0.60 4.73 -11.01
CA GLY A 142 0.28 6.07 -10.49
C GLY A 142 1.04 7.19 -11.18
N THR A 143 2.07 6.88 -11.98
CA THR A 143 2.83 7.88 -12.75
C THR A 143 3.25 7.34 -14.11
N LEU A 144 3.46 8.23 -15.09
CA LEU A 144 4.05 7.90 -16.40
C LEU A 144 5.48 7.35 -16.27
N GLN A 145 6.18 7.62 -15.16
CA GLN A 145 7.51 7.08 -14.86
C GLN A 145 7.48 5.56 -14.76
N GLU A 146 6.54 5.02 -13.99
CA GLU A 146 6.39 3.57 -13.80
C GLU A 146 6.03 2.84 -15.10
N TYR A 147 5.16 3.44 -15.92
CA TYR A 147 4.72 2.87 -17.20
C TYR A 147 5.86 2.79 -18.23
N LEU A 148 6.78 3.75 -18.22
CA LEU A 148 7.89 3.84 -19.18
C LEU A 148 9.15 3.08 -18.73
N ARG A 149 9.29 2.80 -17.42
CA ARG A 149 10.46 2.18 -16.80
C ARG A 149 10.41 0.67 -16.67
N GLY A 150 9.27 0.05 -16.98
CA GLY A 150 9.12 -1.40 -17.14
C GLY A 150 10.05 -2.25 -16.28
N THR A 151 9.90 -2.21 -14.95
CA THR A 151 10.42 -3.19 -13.97
C THR A 151 11.88 -3.68 -14.14
N GLY A 152 12.77 -2.90 -14.74
CA GLY A 152 14.12 -3.35 -15.12
C GLY A 152 15.24 -2.67 -14.32
N PRO A 153 16.41 -3.33 -14.14
CA PRO A 153 17.56 -2.71 -13.48
C PRO A 153 18.14 -1.59 -14.35
N ASN A 154 18.61 -0.53 -13.71
CA ASN A 154 19.36 0.54 -14.40
C ASN A 154 20.75 0.02 -14.83
N PRO A 155 21.20 0.28 -16.07
CA PRO A 155 20.58 1.14 -17.09
C PRO A 155 19.40 0.49 -17.85
N ALA A 156 18.31 1.23 -18.02
CA ALA A 156 17.11 0.78 -18.71
C ALA A 156 17.04 1.28 -20.17
N ILE A 157 16.28 0.56 -21.01
CA ILE A 157 15.90 0.98 -22.36
C ILE A 157 14.51 1.62 -22.30
N ILE A 158 14.40 2.90 -22.66
CA ILE A 158 13.14 3.64 -22.69
C ILE A 158 12.73 3.87 -24.14
N ILE A 159 11.56 3.37 -24.56
CA ILE A 159 11.07 3.55 -25.93
C ILE A 159 10.09 4.74 -25.98
N ALA A 160 10.48 5.82 -26.65
CA ALA A 160 9.64 7.01 -26.80
C ALA A 160 8.64 6.82 -27.97
N HIS A 161 7.39 6.49 -27.69
CA HIS A 161 6.39 6.31 -28.75
C HIS A 161 5.79 7.65 -29.21
N GLY A 162 6.02 8.03 -30.47
CA GLY A 162 5.62 9.31 -31.08
C GLY A 162 4.12 9.64 -31.16
N GLY A 163 3.24 8.93 -30.45
CA GLY A 163 1.80 9.20 -30.39
C GLY A 163 1.19 9.28 -28.99
N LEU A 164 1.84 8.71 -27.96
CA LEU A 164 1.30 8.69 -26.58
C LEU A 164 2.31 9.19 -25.53
N THR A 165 3.60 9.28 -25.88
CA THR A 165 4.68 9.72 -24.99
C THR A 165 5.69 10.57 -25.78
N PRO A 166 5.70 11.90 -25.61
CA PRO A 166 6.76 12.75 -26.12
C PRO A 166 8.16 12.23 -25.73
N ILE A 167 9.14 12.38 -26.61
CA ILE A 167 10.55 12.10 -26.32
C ILE A 167 11.00 12.88 -25.07
N GLN A 168 10.50 14.09 -24.87
CA GLN A 168 10.78 14.88 -23.68
C GLN A 168 10.33 14.17 -22.39
N ASP A 169 9.23 13.43 -22.41
CA ASP A 169 8.79 12.65 -21.25
C ASP A 169 9.74 11.50 -20.98
N ALA A 170 10.18 10.77 -22.01
CA ALA A 170 11.22 9.74 -21.87
C ALA A 170 12.52 10.31 -21.26
N ILE A 171 12.92 11.52 -21.65
CA ILE A 171 14.08 12.23 -21.06
C ILE A 171 13.79 12.65 -19.61
N ASN A 172 12.60 13.16 -19.33
CA ASN A 172 12.20 13.58 -17.99
C ASN A 172 12.19 12.42 -17.00
N VAL A 173 11.77 11.22 -17.45
CA VAL A 173 11.77 10.03 -16.61
C VAL A 173 13.15 9.40 -16.52
N SER A 174 13.96 9.37 -17.60
CA SER A 174 15.29 8.74 -17.63
C SER A 174 16.21 9.13 -16.43
N ILE A 175 17.12 8.23 -16.06
CA ILE A 175 18.20 8.46 -15.08
C ILE A 175 19.58 8.15 -15.69
N ALA A 176 20.65 8.31 -14.90
CA ALA A 176 22.01 8.02 -15.34
C ALA A 176 22.17 6.54 -15.73
N GLY A 177 22.83 6.28 -16.84
CA GLY A 177 22.97 4.99 -17.52
C GLY A 177 21.95 4.72 -18.63
N ASP A 178 20.76 5.33 -18.60
CA ASP A 178 19.66 4.93 -19.48
C ASP A 178 19.92 5.20 -20.96
N THR A 179 19.34 4.33 -21.79
CA THR A 179 19.28 4.48 -23.25
C THR A 179 17.86 4.73 -23.70
N ILE A 180 17.59 5.90 -24.26
CA ILE A 180 16.31 6.27 -24.83
C ILE A 180 16.34 5.93 -26.32
N LEU A 181 15.50 4.99 -26.75
CA LEU A 181 15.30 4.63 -28.15
C LEU A 181 14.12 5.41 -28.73
N VAL A 182 14.38 6.07 -29.85
CA VAL A 182 13.38 6.81 -30.63
C VAL A 182 13.03 5.98 -31.87
N PRO A 183 11.83 5.38 -31.95
CA PRO A 183 11.33 4.73 -33.15
C PRO A 183 11.18 5.71 -34.32
N LEU A 184 11.12 5.17 -35.54
CA LEU A 184 10.76 5.95 -36.72
C LEU A 184 9.40 6.64 -36.53
N GLY A 185 9.31 7.92 -36.89
CA GLY A 185 8.10 8.70 -36.66
C GLY A 185 8.32 10.20 -36.78
N THR A 186 7.23 10.97 -36.78
CA THR A 186 7.27 12.43 -36.69
C THR A 186 6.85 12.87 -35.29
N TYR A 187 7.76 13.52 -34.59
CA TYR A 187 7.59 14.02 -33.23
C TYR A 187 7.45 15.54 -33.30
N ASN A 188 6.32 16.08 -32.86
CA ASN A 188 6.13 17.52 -32.79
C ASN A 188 6.39 17.96 -31.35
N GLU A 189 7.66 18.23 -31.04
CA GLU A 189 8.13 18.68 -29.73
C GLU A 189 9.50 19.34 -29.80
N ASN A 190 9.85 20.07 -28.74
CA ASN A 190 11.21 20.57 -28.52
C ASN A 190 11.90 19.65 -27.51
N ILE A 191 13.13 19.24 -27.81
CA ILE A 191 13.90 18.35 -26.95
C ILE A 191 14.87 19.15 -26.10
N ILE A 192 14.80 18.99 -24.78
CA ILE A 192 15.72 19.52 -23.79
C ILE A 192 16.47 18.34 -23.18
N PHE A 193 17.67 18.08 -23.70
CA PHE A 193 18.55 17.03 -23.23
C PHE A 193 19.68 17.65 -22.39
N SER A 194 19.39 17.92 -21.12
CA SER A 194 20.31 18.62 -20.20
C SER A 194 20.90 17.73 -19.10
N LYS A 195 20.39 16.51 -18.95
CA LYS A 195 20.77 15.63 -17.85
C LYS A 195 21.94 14.72 -18.25
N ALA A 196 22.85 14.47 -17.31
CA ALA A 196 24.07 13.72 -17.57
C ALA A 196 23.89 12.20 -17.62
N ASP A 197 24.87 11.56 -18.27
CA ASP A 197 25.07 10.11 -18.33
C ASP A 197 23.93 9.32 -18.97
N ARG A 198 23.48 9.76 -20.15
CA ARG A 198 22.39 9.11 -20.91
C ARG A 198 22.68 9.07 -22.38
N MET A 199 22.06 8.12 -23.06
CA MET A 199 22.06 8.02 -24.51
C MET A 199 20.66 8.26 -25.06
N LEU A 200 20.53 9.17 -26.02
CA LEU A 200 19.33 9.30 -26.85
C LEU A 200 19.70 8.87 -28.27
N GLN A 201 19.06 7.83 -28.79
CA GLN A 201 19.39 7.29 -30.12
C GLN A 201 18.15 6.79 -30.88
N SER A 202 18.30 6.66 -32.19
CA SER A 202 17.34 5.91 -33.02
C SER A 202 17.24 4.45 -32.56
N ILE A 203 16.09 3.80 -32.75
CA ILE A 203 15.92 2.36 -32.51
C ILE A 203 16.90 1.49 -33.32
N ASP A 204 17.34 2.01 -34.47
CA ASP A 204 18.38 1.43 -35.31
C ASP A 204 19.24 2.59 -35.84
N PRO A 205 20.37 2.91 -35.19
CA PRO A 205 21.19 4.07 -35.54
C PRO A 205 22.05 3.84 -36.80
N ASP A 206 22.31 2.58 -37.16
CA ASP A 206 23.13 2.22 -38.32
C ASP A 206 22.30 2.07 -39.60
N ASN A 207 20.97 2.05 -39.48
CA ASN A 207 20.04 1.92 -40.60
C ASN A 207 19.46 3.26 -41.04
N TRP A 208 19.96 3.75 -42.18
CA TRP A 208 19.54 5.02 -42.78
C TRP A 208 18.02 5.09 -43.08
N GLU A 209 17.36 3.97 -43.40
CA GLU A 209 15.92 3.96 -43.71
C GLU A 209 15.06 4.26 -42.48
N ILE A 210 15.60 3.97 -41.30
CA ILE A 210 14.97 4.19 -40.01
C ILE A 210 15.33 5.61 -39.53
N THR A 211 16.60 5.99 -39.53
CA THR A 211 17.04 7.31 -39.04
C THR A 211 16.47 8.46 -39.89
N ALA A 212 16.41 8.32 -41.22
CA ALA A 212 15.86 9.35 -42.10
C ALA A 212 14.35 9.57 -41.94
N LYS A 213 13.63 8.59 -41.36
CA LYS A 213 12.19 8.69 -41.09
C LYS A 213 11.87 9.17 -39.67
N THR A 214 12.88 9.32 -38.82
CA THR A 214 12.74 9.93 -37.50
C THR A 214 12.87 11.44 -37.64
N ILE A 215 11.73 12.13 -37.59
CA ILE A 215 11.65 13.58 -37.79
C ILE A 215 11.22 14.23 -36.47
N ILE A 216 12.05 15.12 -35.93
CA ILE A 216 11.68 15.97 -34.79
C ILE A 216 11.37 17.37 -35.33
N LYS A 217 10.15 17.85 -35.10
CA LYS A 217 9.67 19.17 -35.52
C LYS A 217 9.47 20.02 -34.28
N ALA A 218 10.14 21.16 -34.22
CA ALA A 218 9.96 22.11 -33.13
C ALA A 218 8.52 22.65 -33.11
N ASN A 219 7.97 22.81 -31.91
CA ASN A 219 6.64 23.38 -31.68
C ASN A 219 6.69 24.89 -31.57
N ASN A 220 7.88 25.44 -31.38
CA ASN A 220 8.12 26.86 -31.22
C ASN A 220 9.35 27.27 -32.03
N ILE A 221 9.17 28.26 -32.90
CA ILE A 221 10.20 28.79 -33.81
C ILE A 221 11.33 29.52 -33.08
N ASP A 222 11.11 29.90 -31.82
CA ASP A 222 12.07 30.69 -31.01
C ASP A 222 13.01 29.83 -30.15
N ASN A 223 12.80 28.51 -30.10
CA ASN A 223 13.66 27.58 -29.35
C ASN A 223 14.31 26.57 -30.30
N PRO A 224 15.55 26.14 -30.04
CA PRO A 224 16.15 25.06 -30.82
C PRO A 224 15.28 23.81 -30.75
N THR A 225 15.15 23.12 -31.89
CA THR A 225 14.43 21.83 -31.99
C THR A 225 15.02 20.80 -31.03
N VAL A 226 16.34 20.84 -30.84
CA VAL A 226 17.09 20.04 -29.86
C VAL A 226 18.07 20.95 -29.12
N TYR A 227 17.90 21.06 -27.81
CA TYR A 227 18.81 21.74 -26.89
C TYR A 227 19.65 20.70 -26.15
N ILE A 228 20.97 20.83 -26.22
CA ILE A 228 21.95 19.96 -25.55
C ILE A 228 22.61 20.77 -24.44
N GLY A 229 22.35 20.44 -23.17
CA GLY A 229 22.96 21.09 -22.02
C GLY A 229 24.36 20.58 -21.72
N SER A 230 25.14 21.29 -20.91
CA SER A 230 26.54 20.96 -20.58
C SER A 230 26.75 19.62 -19.88
N GLY A 231 25.69 18.95 -19.44
CA GLY A 231 25.74 17.61 -18.86
C GLY A 231 25.52 16.47 -19.86
N ALA A 232 25.06 16.72 -21.08
CA ALA A 232 24.70 15.67 -22.02
C ALA A 232 25.95 14.95 -22.59
N ASN A 233 25.90 13.60 -22.61
CA ASN A 233 27.05 12.79 -23.02
C ASN A 233 27.00 12.35 -24.50
N SER A 234 25.83 11.96 -25.04
CA SER A 234 25.73 11.50 -26.44
C SER A 234 24.29 11.57 -26.98
N ILE A 235 24.14 12.11 -28.19
CA ILE A 235 22.93 11.97 -29.02
C ILE A 235 23.37 11.33 -30.33
N LEU A 236 22.75 10.20 -30.70
CA LEU A 236 23.14 9.41 -31.88
C LEU A 236 21.94 9.26 -32.82
N PHE A 237 21.74 10.28 -33.64
CA PHE A 237 21.01 10.19 -34.91
C PHE A 237 22.08 10.18 -36.00
N SER A 238 21.94 9.31 -37.01
CA SER A 238 23.05 8.93 -37.90
C SER A 238 23.94 10.10 -38.35
N LYS A 239 25.24 9.82 -38.40
CA LYS A 239 26.27 10.72 -38.91
C LYS A 239 26.16 10.80 -40.43
N ASP A 240 25.87 11.99 -40.95
CA ASP A 240 26.27 12.33 -42.32
C ASP A 240 27.80 12.44 -42.41
#